data_AF-A0A6I2M9W3-F1
#
_entry.id   AF-A0A6I2M9W3-F1
#
_cell.length_a   1.000
_cell.length_b   1.000
_cell.length_c   1.000
_cell.angle_alpha   90.00
_cell.angle_beta   90.00
_cell.angle_gamma   90.00
#
_symmetry.space_group_name_H-M   'P 1'
#
loop_
_entity.id
_entity.type
_entity.pdbx_description
1 polymer ?
#
loop_
_entity_poly.entity_id
_entity_poly.type
_entity_poly.pdbx_seq_one_letter_code
_entity_poly.pdbx_strand_id
1 'polypeptide(L)' 'MRKIIEEALQELAKNEEISIQYACESGSTAWGCHSDESDYDVRFI' A
#
# COMPACT_ATOMS: atom_id res chain seq x y z
N MET A 1 -0.61 9.96 -2.53
CA MET A 1 -1.03 8.74 -1.81
C MET A 1 -0.84 7.53 -2.71
N ARG A 2 -1.71 7.24 -3.69
CA ARG A 2 -1.58 6.08 -4.59
C ARG A 2 -0.20 5.89 -5.21
N LYS A 3 0.42 6.95 -5.74
CA LYS A 3 1.76 6.89 -6.35
C LYS A 3 2.85 6.48 -5.35
N ILE A 4 2.78 6.94 -4.10
CA ILE A 4 3.75 6.61 -3.03
C ILE A 4 3.63 5.12 -2.69
N ILE A 5 2.40 4.61 -2.59
CA ILE A 5 2.13 3.19 -2.35
C ILE A 5 2.66 2.33 -3.51
N GLU A 6 2.40 2.73 -4.76
CA GLU A 6 2.87 2.01 -5.95
C GLU A 6 4.40 1.95 -6.01
N GLU A 7 5.09 3.06 -5.73
CA GLU A 7 6.56 3.12 -5.68
C GLU A 7 7.12 2.22 -4.56
N ALA A 8 6.53 2.27 -3.37
CA ALA A 8 6.95 1.43 -2.24
C ALA A 8 6.75 -0.07 -2.51
N LEU A 9 5.63 -0.46 -3.13
CA LEU A 9 5.37 -1.85 -3.50
C LEU A 9 6.32 -2.34 -4.59
N GLN A 10 6.68 -1.49 -5.56
CA GLN A 10 7.67 -1.83 -6.59
C GLN A 10 9.07 -2.03 -6.00
N GLU A 11 9.47 -1.16 -5.08
CA GLU A 11 10.75 -1.29 -4.38
C GLU A 11 10.79 -2.57 -3.53
N LEU A 12 9.73 -2.84 -2.77
CA LEU A 12 9.60 -4.06 -1.97
C LEU A 12 9.64 -5.32 -2.82
N ALA A 13 8.86 -5.37 -3.91
CA ALA A 13 8.84 -6.50 -4.84
C ALA A 13 10.24 -6.78 -5.42
N LYS A 14 10.97 -5.71 -5.77
CA LYS A 14 12.35 -5.82 -6.27
C LYS A 14 13.32 -6.31 -5.20
N ASN A 15 13.26 -5.75 -3.99
CA ASN A 15 14.21 -6.05 -2.91
C ASN A 15 14.03 -7.47 -2.37
N GLU A 16 12.79 -7.96 -2.32
CA GLU A 16 12.47 -9.31 -1.83
C GLU A 16 12.41 -10.36 -2.96
N GLU A 17 12.68 -9.96 -4.21
CA GLU A 17 12.60 -10.82 -5.41
C GLU A 17 11.24 -11.54 -5.56
N ILE A 18 10.15 -10.88 -5.18
CA ILE A 18 8.78 -11.38 -5.28
C ILE A 18 7.98 -10.62 -6.34
N SER A 19 6.93 -11.25 -6.85
CA SER A 19 5.91 -10.56 -7.65
C SER A 19 4.68 -10.28 -6.81
N ILE A 20 4.12 -9.07 -6.90
CA ILE A 20 2.84 -8.72 -6.30
C ILE A 20 1.77 -8.74 -7.40
N GLN A 21 0.81 -9.65 -7.31
CA GLN A 21 -0.27 -9.82 -8.29
C GLN A 21 -1.46 -8.91 -8.00
N TYR A 22 -1.70 -8.65 -6.72
CA TYR A 22 -2.78 -7.79 -6.27
C TYR A 22 -2.38 -7.03 -5.02
N ALA A 23 -2.78 -5.76 -4.93
CA ALA A 23 -2.67 -4.97 -3.73
C ALA A 23 -3.94 -4.14 -3.52
N CYS A 24 -4.34 -3.97 -2.26
CA CYS A 24 -5.42 -3.08 -1.87
C CYS A 24 -5.07 -2.29 -0.62
N GLU A 25 -5.60 -1.07 -0.56
CA GLU A 25 -5.59 -0.28 0.67
C GLU A 25 -6.47 -0.96 1.72
N SER A 26 -6.02 -0.89 2.97
CA SER A 26 -6.68 -1.39 4.16
C SER A 26 -6.56 -0.34 5.27
N GLY A 27 -7.09 -0.63 6.46
CA GLY A 27 -6.99 0.32 7.59
C GLY A 27 -8.03 1.44 7.54
N SER A 28 -7.77 2.54 8.26
CA SER A 28 -8.71 3.65 8.49
C SER A 28 -9.21 4.31 7.20
N THR A 29 -8.35 4.35 6.18
CA THR A 29 -8.65 4.85 4.83
C THR A 29 -9.75 4.05 4.15
N ALA A 30 -9.78 2.73 4.34
CA ALA A 30 -10.83 1.86 3.79
C ALA A 30 -12.19 2.04 4.47
N TRP A 31 -12.22 2.60 5.69
CA TRP A 31 -13.44 2.84 6.47
C TRP A 31 -13.92 4.30 6.43
N GLY A 32 -13.22 5.19 5.70
CA GLY A 32 -13.58 6.60 5.60
C GLY A 32 -13.29 7.42 6.86
N CYS A 33 -12.46 6.91 7.77
CA CYS A 33 -12.09 7.56 9.03
C CYS A 33 -10.65 8.11 9.02
N HIS A 34 -9.99 8.18 7.86
CA HIS A 34 -8.65 8.74 7.75
C HIS A 34 -8.62 10.26 7.97
N SER A 35 -7.51 10.74 8.50
CA SER A 35 -7.10 12.15 8.55
C SER A 35 -5.94 12.38 7.57
N ASP A 36 -5.62 13.65 7.30
CA ASP A 36 -4.47 14.00 6.44
C ASP A 36 -3.11 13.52 7.00
N GLU A 37 -3.04 13.21 8.31
CA GLU A 37 -1.85 12.64 8.97
C GLU A 37 -1.87 11.11 9.10
N SER A 38 -2.93 10.45 8.61
CA SER A 38 -3.02 8.99 8.67
C SER A 38 -1.97 8.33 7.77
N ASP A 39 -1.38 7.26 8.27
CA ASP A 39 -0.56 6.33 7.50
C ASP A 39 -1.43 5.41 6.61
N TYR A 40 -0.79 4.64 5.73
CA TYR A 40 -1.47 3.75 4.79
C TYR A 40 -1.15 2.30 5.10
N ASP A 41 -2.17 1.52 5.44
CA ASP A 41 -2.07 0.07 5.50
C ASP A 41 -2.35 -0.54 4.13
N VAL A 42 -1.45 -1.35 3.60
CA VAL A 42 -1.63 -2.03 2.30
C VAL A 42 -1.49 -3.54 2.47
N ARG A 43 -2.41 -4.30 1.87
CA ARG A 43 -2.39 -5.77 1.82
C ARG A 43 -2.11 -6.21 0.39
N PHE A 44 -1.35 -7.28 0.21
CA PHE A 44 -1.03 -7.80 -1.12
C PHE A 44 -0.92 -9.33 -1.16
N ILE A 45 -1.05 -9.89 -2.38
CA ILE A 45 -0.86 -11.31 -2.72
C ILE A 45 0.13 -11.40 -3.87
#